data_AF-A0A7W6GU86-F1
#
_entry.id   AF-A0A7W6GU86-F1
#
_cell.length_a   1.000
_cell.length_b   1.000
_cell.length_c   1.000
_cell.angle_alpha   90.00
_cell.angle_beta   90.00
_cell.angle_gamma   90.00
#
_symmetry.space_group_name_H-M   'P 1'
#
loop_
_entity.id
_entity.type
_entity.pdbx_description
1 polymer ?
#
loop_
_entity_poly.entity_id
_entity_poly.type
_entity_poly.pdbx_seq_one_letter_code
_entity_poly.pdbx_strand_id
1 'polypeptide(L)'
;MTLVVCRKEDHEVFVQSDSKVIDCFGVLDERSLRQNNMLDGLLKTVILHPHICLSFAGASLHATSFLKRFMASNIREWNTPRLISELWNVHNESDMACDFILCESVERSPRITLIKGGSVREDQPSAWIGSQPAFNKYQTAFHELEDSFPLNQRMRHAFREVIDDEVISEVGHFHIEVYLEHHFANTGLIGGGPDSVFTYEIKSEWDTGNQVFHIKANEPTAISMGCAPYGAYGVSYFRSLSTKRHGVAMHFPHARFGLLMCPQINCEKPIFFNDCVATELLDQIWETYQISMEGVAVVSETEFRLIRSGRN
;
A
#
# COMPACT_ATOMS: atom_id res chain seq x y z
N MET A 1 10.20 -11.40 -9.60
CA MET A 1 8.99 -11.27 -8.75
C MET A 1 9.04 -9.94 -8.02
N THR A 2 7.93 -9.41 -7.52
CA THR A 2 7.92 -8.13 -6.79
C THR A 2 8.38 -8.30 -5.33
N LEU A 3 8.20 -7.35 -4.40
CA LEU A 3 8.60 -7.54 -2.99
C LEU A 3 7.49 -7.15 -2.00
N VAL A 4 7.29 -7.99 -0.99
CA VAL A 4 6.57 -7.61 0.23
C VAL A 4 7.39 -8.04 1.44
N VAL A 5 7.53 -7.13 2.41
CA VAL A 5 8.17 -7.39 3.70
C VAL A 5 7.21 -7.06 4.82
N CYS A 6 7.08 -7.98 5.77
CA CYS A 6 6.26 -7.84 6.96
C CYS A 6 7.09 -8.11 8.21
N ARG A 7 6.93 -7.30 9.24
CA ARG A 7 7.55 -7.51 10.54
C ARG A 7 6.60 -7.11 11.65
N LYS A 8 6.64 -7.86 12.75
CA LYS A 8 6.01 -7.47 14.00
C LYS A 8 7.06 -7.19 15.06
N GLU A 9 6.76 -6.22 15.90
CA GLU A 9 7.51 -5.87 17.10
C GLU A 9 6.48 -5.57 18.18
N ASP A 10 6.55 -6.32 19.28
CA ASP A 10 5.53 -6.32 20.33
C ASP A 10 4.10 -6.50 19.80
N HIS A 11 3.28 -5.45 19.91
CA HIS A 11 1.87 -5.43 19.49
C HIS A 11 1.67 -4.80 18.11
N GLU A 12 2.73 -4.30 17.47
CA GLU A 12 2.67 -3.61 16.20
C GLU A 12 3.01 -4.55 15.04
N VAL A 13 2.43 -4.26 13.88
CA VAL A 13 2.75 -4.93 12.61
C VAL A 13 2.94 -3.88 11.56
N PHE A 14 4.00 -4.02 10.77
CA PHE A 14 4.29 -3.17 9.63
C PHE A 14 4.46 -4.05 8.39
N VAL A 15 3.84 -3.63 7.30
CA VAL A 15 3.94 -4.27 5.98
C VAL A 15 4.35 -3.21 4.98
N GLN A 16 5.41 -3.48 4.21
CA GLN A 16 5.90 -2.66 3.13
C GLN A 16 5.78 -3.45 1.83
N SER A 17 5.22 -2.84 0.80
CA SER A 17 4.99 -3.49 -0.49
C SER A 17 5.07 -2.49 -1.63
N ASP A 18 5.41 -2.97 -2.82
CA ASP A 18 5.37 -2.17 -4.05
C ASP A 18 4.10 -2.47 -4.86
N SER A 19 3.69 -1.57 -5.76
CA SER A 19 2.50 -1.79 -6.59
C SER A 19 2.79 -2.41 -7.96
N LYS A 20 4.06 -2.61 -8.34
CA LYS A 20 4.42 -3.07 -9.69
C LYS A 20 3.89 -4.46 -10.00
N VAL A 21 3.49 -4.70 -11.25
CA VAL A 21 3.14 -6.03 -11.76
C VAL A 21 4.10 -6.36 -12.89
N ILE A 22 4.63 -7.57 -12.90
CA ILE A 22 5.65 -8.01 -13.88
C ILE A 22 5.26 -9.31 -14.60
N ASP A 23 4.14 -9.92 -14.23
CA ASP A 23 3.61 -11.11 -14.89
C ASP A 23 2.65 -10.70 -16.03
N CYS A 24 2.09 -11.68 -16.73
CA CYS A 24 1.15 -11.43 -17.83
C CYS A 24 -0.20 -10.87 -17.36
N PHE A 25 -0.41 -10.66 -16.06
CA PHE A 25 -1.67 -10.18 -15.53
C PHE A 25 -1.81 -8.67 -15.72
N GLY A 26 -2.88 -8.24 -16.40
CA GLY A 26 -3.15 -6.82 -16.69
C GLY A 26 -2.46 -6.30 -17.97
N VAL A 27 -1.75 -7.16 -18.69
CA VAL A 27 -0.94 -6.74 -19.84
C VAL A 27 -1.64 -7.16 -21.15
N LEU A 28 -2.01 -6.18 -21.99
CA LEU A 28 -2.62 -6.42 -23.29
C LEU A 28 -1.60 -6.89 -24.36
N ASP A 29 -0.32 -6.52 -24.21
CA ASP A 29 0.78 -6.91 -25.11
C ASP A 29 2.17 -6.88 -24.43
N GLU A 30 3.18 -7.54 -24.99
CA GLU A 30 4.57 -7.51 -24.47
C GLU A 30 5.14 -6.08 -24.34
N ARG A 31 4.58 -5.10 -25.04
CA ARG A 31 5.05 -3.73 -25.03
C ARG A 31 4.68 -3.04 -23.72
N SER A 32 3.49 -3.25 -23.19
CA SER A 32 3.08 -2.75 -21.87
C SER A 32 3.96 -3.30 -20.73
N LEU A 33 4.35 -4.59 -20.80
CA LEU A 33 5.33 -5.20 -19.88
C LEU A 33 6.69 -4.49 -19.95
N ARG A 34 7.17 -4.21 -21.17
CA ARG A 34 8.44 -3.50 -21.39
C ARG A 34 8.37 -2.02 -21.00
N GLN A 35 7.19 -1.41 -21.10
CA GLN A 35 6.96 0.01 -20.78
C GLN A 35 6.81 0.28 -19.28
N ASN A 36 6.67 -0.75 -18.44
CA ASN A 36 6.62 -0.61 -16.99
C ASN A 36 5.53 0.41 -16.54
N ASN A 37 4.34 0.32 -17.14
CA ASN A 37 3.28 1.31 -16.94
C ASN A 37 2.77 1.30 -15.48
N MET A 38 2.94 2.42 -14.77
CA MET A 38 2.50 2.58 -13.38
C MET A 38 0.97 2.49 -13.21
N LEU A 39 0.21 2.73 -14.27
CA LEU A 39 -1.25 2.66 -14.25
C LEU A 39 -1.79 1.22 -14.21
N ASP A 40 -0.94 0.23 -14.49
CA ASP A 40 -1.29 -1.19 -14.47
C ASP A 40 -0.89 -1.87 -13.14
N GLY A 41 -0.50 -1.09 -12.13
CA GLY A 41 -0.11 -1.59 -10.81
C GLY A 41 -1.26 -2.20 -10.01
N LEU A 42 -0.92 -3.05 -9.03
CA LEU A 42 -1.85 -3.70 -8.12
C LEU A 42 -1.55 -3.42 -6.66
N LEU A 43 -2.60 -3.40 -5.84
CA LEU A 43 -2.47 -3.30 -4.40
C LEU A 43 -2.12 -4.69 -3.86
N LYS A 44 -0.84 -4.96 -3.65
CA LYS A 44 -0.36 -6.28 -3.19
C LYS A 44 -0.69 -6.60 -1.75
N THR A 45 -0.87 -5.58 -0.93
CA THR A 45 -1.24 -5.69 0.48
C THR A 45 -2.68 -5.19 0.64
N VAL A 46 -3.61 -6.11 0.81
CA VAL A 46 -5.06 -5.88 0.83
C VAL A 46 -5.62 -6.11 2.22
N ILE A 47 -6.29 -5.09 2.77
CA ILE A 47 -7.07 -5.24 4.01
C ILE A 47 -8.41 -5.91 3.64
N LEU A 48 -8.55 -7.18 4.04
CA LEU A 48 -9.74 -8.00 3.78
C LEU A 48 -10.85 -7.70 4.80
N HIS A 49 -10.44 -7.44 6.03
CA HIS A 49 -11.25 -7.10 7.19
C HIS A 49 -10.43 -6.15 8.06
N PRO A 50 -11.02 -5.28 8.90
CA PRO A 50 -10.24 -4.42 9.80
C PRO A 50 -9.17 -5.16 10.62
N HIS A 51 -9.35 -6.44 10.92
CA HIS A 51 -8.39 -7.25 11.67
C HIS A 51 -7.60 -8.26 10.84
N ILE A 52 -7.75 -8.26 9.50
CA ILE A 52 -7.09 -9.21 8.61
C ILE A 52 -6.54 -8.49 7.38
N CYS A 53 -5.23 -8.58 7.20
CA CYS A 53 -4.50 -8.07 6.05
C CYS A 53 -3.85 -9.22 5.29
N LEU A 54 -3.99 -9.25 3.97
CA LEU A 54 -3.41 -10.25 3.08
C LEU A 54 -2.44 -9.59 2.13
N SER A 55 -1.22 -10.09 2.08
CA SER A 55 -0.23 -9.71 1.07
C SER A 55 0.06 -10.86 0.12
N PHE A 56 0.36 -10.56 -1.15
CA PHE A 56 0.75 -11.56 -2.14
C PHE A 56 1.90 -11.08 -3.03
N ALA A 57 2.64 -12.03 -3.60
CA ALA A 57 3.68 -11.79 -4.60
C ALA A 57 3.80 -12.98 -5.55
N GLY A 58 4.24 -12.74 -6.79
CA GLY A 58 4.35 -13.77 -7.82
C GLY A 58 3.15 -13.74 -8.77
N ALA A 59 2.54 -14.89 -9.04
CA ALA A 59 1.46 -15.03 -10.04
C ALA A 59 0.15 -14.33 -9.63
N SER A 60 0.03 -13.05 -9.99
CA SER A 60 -1.00 -12.09 -9.58
C SER A 60 -2.41 -12.51 -10.02
N LEU A 61 -2.54 -13.23 -11.14
CA LEU A 61 -3.82 -13.76 -11.60
C LEU A 61 -4.48 -14.68 -10.57
N HIS A 62 -3.68 -15.52 -9.89
CA HIS A 62 -4.19 -16.46 -8.89
C HIS A 62 -4.64 -15.71 -7.63
N ALA A 63 -3.83 -14.78 -7.13
CA ALA A 63 -4.17 -13.95 -5.99
C ALA A 63 -5.42 -13.10 -6.23
N THR A 64 -5.50 -12.43 -7.38
CA THR A 64 -6.65 -11.58 -7.73
C THR A 64 -7.92 -12.40 -7.98
N SER A 65 -7.82 -13.59 -8.57
CA SER A 65 -8.94 -14.53 -8.70
C SER A 65 -9.47 -14.95 -7.32
N PHE A 66 -8.59 -15.25 -6.37
CA PHE A 66 -8.99 -15.50 -4.99
C PHE A 66 -9.68 -14.28 -4.37
N LEU A 67 -9.09 -13.09 -4.51
CA LEU A 67 -9.67 -11.85 -3.98
C LEU A 67 -11.06 -11.58 -4.55
N LYS A 68 -11.31 -11.78 -5.85
CA LYS A 68 -12.64 -11.66 -6.45
C LYS A 68 -13.66 -12.58 -5.78
N ARG A 69 -13.31 -13.86 -5.62
CA ARG A 69 -14.18 -14.85 -4.97
C ARG A 69 -14.45 -14.47 -3.52
N PHE A 70 -13.40 -14.08 -2.79
CA PHE A 70 -13.51 -13.64 -1.41
C PHE A 70 -14.43 -12.42 -1.27
N MET A 71 -14.21 -11.36 -2.06
CA MET A 71 -15.00 -10.13 -1.98
C MET A 71 -16.46 -10.31 -2.44
N ALA A 72 -16.74 -11.29 -3.31
CA ALA A 72 -18.09 -11.63 -3.74
C ALA A 72 -18.85 -12.52 -2.75
N SER A 73 -18.15 -13.10 -1.77
CA SER A 73 -18.73 -14.04 -0.81
C SER A 73 -19.21 -13.36 0.48
N ASN A 74 -19.93 -14.10 1.32
CA ASN A 74 -20.35 -13.61 2.63
C ASN A 74 -19.20 -13.74 3.64
N ILE A 75 -18.74 -12.61 4.19
CA ILE A 75 -17.63 -12.57 5.16
C ILE A 75 -17.84 -13.50 6.37
N ARG A 76 -19.09 -13.77 6.76
CA ARG A 76 -19.43 -14.68 7.89
C ARG A 76 -19.04 -16.14 7.62
N GLU A 77 -18.81 -16.50 6.38
CA GLU A 77 -18.39 -17.84 5.99
C GLU A 77 -16.87 -18.03 6.17
N TRP A 78 -16.14 -16.94 6.45
CA TRP A 78 -14.68 -16.95 6.56
C TRP A 78 -14.23 -16.88 8.01
N ASN A 79 -13.20 -17.65 8.30
CA ASN A 79 -12.39 -17.58 9.50
C ASN A 79 -10.93 -17.81 9.12
N THR A 80 -10.00 -17.56 10.04
CA THR A 80 -8.57 -17.68 9.75
C THR A 80 -8.16 -19.08 9.26
N PRO A 81 -8.58 -20.20 9.88
CA PRO A 81 -8.24 -21.53 9.36
C PRO A 81 -8.70 -21.77 7.92
N ARG A 82 -9.92 -21.33 7.57
CA ARG A 82 -10.43 -21.43 6.20
C ARG A 82 -9.65 -20.54 5.25
N LEU A 83 -9.33 -19.31 5.63
CA LEU A 83 -8.50 -18.40 4.83
C LEU A 83 -7.14 -19.02 4.53
N ILE A 84 -6.45 -19.55 5.53
CA ILE A 84 -5.15 -20.22 5.35
C ILE A 84 -5.29 -21.41 4.40
N SER A 85 -6.33 -22.24 4.57
CA SER A 85 -6.57 -23.40 3.69
C SER A 85 -6.81 -22.99 2.23
N GLU A 86 -7.59 -21.93 1.99
CA GLU A 86 -7.88 -21.46 0.64
C GLU A 86 -6.65 -20.81 0.00
N LEU A 87 -5.87 -20.02 0.75
CA LEU A 87 -4.61 -19.45 0.27
C LEU A 87 -3.57 -20.54 -0.03
N TRP A 88 -3.53 -21.60 0.77
CA TRP A 88 -2.70 -22.78 0.50
C TRP A 88 -3.11 -23.49 -0.80
N ASN A 89 -4.42 -23.63 -1.05
CA ASN A 89 -4.90 -24.17 -2.32
C ASN A 89 -4.47 -23.30 -3.50
N VAL A 90 -4.63 -21.98 -3.39
CA VAL A 90 -4.20 -21.03 -4.43
C VAL A 90 -2.69 -21.10 -4.67
N HIS A 91 -1.88 -21.22 -3.62
CA HIS A 91 -0.43 -21.43 -3.73
C HIS A 91 -0.11 -22.69 -4.54
N ASN A 92 -0.76 -23.82 -4.23
CA ASN A 92 -0.55 -25.08 -4.95
C ASN A 92 -1.07 -25.04 -6.39
N GLU A 93 -2.24 -24.43 -6.63
CA GLU A 93 -2.83 -24.25 -7.97
C GLU A 93 -1.96 -23.38 -8.87
N SER A 94 -1.16 -22.49 -8.28
CA SER A 94 -0.19 -21.65 -9.00
C SER A 94 1.16 -22.33 -9.24
N ASP A 95 1.27 -23.65 -9.03
CA ASP A 95 2.55 -24.38 -9.04
C ASP A 95 3.59 -23.74 -8.09
N MET A 96 3.13 -23.26 -6.93
CA MET A 96 3.92 -22.53 -5.93
C MET A 96 4.49 -21.20 -6.43
N ALA A 97 3.96 -20.63 -7.51
CA ALA A 97 4.40 -19.35 -8.07
C ALA A 97 3.74 -18.13 -7.43
N CYS A 98 2.73 -18.30 -6.57
CA CYS A 98 2.08 -17.23 -5.82
C CYS A 98 2.23 -17.45 -4.31
N ASP A 99 3.01 -16.59 -3.66
CA ASP A 99 3.25 -16.63 -2.22
C ASP A 99 2.33 -15.65 -1.47
N PHE A 100 2.04 -15.95 -0.20
CA PHE A 100 1.17 -15.13 0.64
C PHE A 100 1.76 -14.83 2.03
N ILE A 101 1.44 -13.64 2.54
CA ILE A 101 1.58 -13.28 3.96
C ILE A 101 0.18 -12.90 4.46
N LEU A 102 -0.32 -13.61 5.46
CA LEU A 102 -1.55 -13.27 6.15
C LEU A 102 -1.22 -12.69 7.53
N CYS A 103 -1.66 -11.46 7.78
CA CYS A 103 -1.58 -10.84 9.09
C CYS A 103 -2.98 -10.81 9.70
N GLU A 104 -3.11 -11.28 10.94
CA GLU A 104 -4.33 -11.15 11.72
C GLU A 104 -4.04 -10.47 13.06
N SER A 105 -5.01 -9.73 13.59
CA SER A 105 -4.97 -9.21 14.96
C SER A 105 -6.15 -9.76 15.74
N VAL A 106 -5.87 -10.55 16.77
CA VAL A 106 -6.88 -11.08 17.70
C VAL A 106 -6.54 -10.54 19.08
N GLU A 107 -7.44 -9.76 19.68
CA GLU A 107 -7.25 -9.20 21.03
C GLU A 107 -5.91 -8.46 21.20
N ARG A 108 -5.51 -7.66 20.19
CA ARG A 108 -4.22 -6.95 20.12
C ARG A 108 -2.97 -7.84 20.08
N SER A 109 -3.13 -9.13 19.81
CA SER A 109 -2.02 -10.04 19.53
C SER A 109 -1.91 -10.24 18.02
N PRO A 110 -0.93 -9.60 17.35
CA PRO A 110 -0.72 -9.81 15.94
C PRO A 110 -0.06 -11.16 15.65
N ARG A 111 -0.56 -11.85 14.63
CA ARG A 111 0.02 -13.08 14.09
C ARG A 111 0.32 -12.89 12.62
N ILE A 112 1.48 -13.42 12.20
CA ILE A 112 1.91 -13.42 10.81
C ILE A 112 2.01 -14.87 10.36
N THR A 113 1.23 -15.24 9.35
CA THR A 113 1.29 -16.54 8.70
C THR A 113 1.89 -16.38 7.32
N LEU A 114 2.94 -17.14 7.04
CA LEU A 114 3.66 -17.15 5.77
C LEU A 114 3.36 -18.43 5.00
N ILE A 115 2.86 -18.29 3.77
CA ILE A 115 2.65 -19.39 2.83
C ILE A 115 3.63 -19.19 1.68
N LYS A 116 4.70 -20.00 1.65
CA LYS A 116 5.80 -19.86 0.71
C LYS A 116 6.56 -21.16 0.53
N GLY A 117 6.96 -21.44 -0.70
CA GLY A 117 7.85 -22.56 -1.04
C GLY A 117 7.33 -23.92 -0.58
N GLY A 118 6.04 -24.19 -0.77
CA GLY A 118 5.41 -25.45 -0.39
C GLY A 118 5.26 -25.65 1.13
N SER A 119 5.27 -24.58 1.92
CA SER A 119 5.09 -24.65 3.38
C SER A 119 4.18 -23.55 3.91
N VAL A 120 3.54 -23.83 5.04
CA VAL A 120 2.81 -22.86 5.86
C VAL A 120 3.57 -22.71 7.19
N ARG A 121 3.91 -21.47 7.55
CA ARG A 121 4.59 -21.12 8.79
C ARG A 121 3.77 -20.08 9.53
N GLU A 122 3.20 -20.46 10.67
CA GLU A 122 2.35 -19.59 11.48
C GLU A 122 3.15 -18.84 12.55
N ASP A 123 2.58 -17.73 13.02
CA ASP A 123 3.10 -16.88 14.11
C ASP A 123 4.58 -16.46 13.97
N GLN A 124 4.97 -16.05 12.77
CA GLN A 124 6.34 -15.60 12.50
C GLN A 124 6.57 -14.18 13.04
N PRO A 125 7.78 -13.85 13.57
CA PRO A 125 8.12 -12.48 13.95
C PRO A 125 8.34 -11.56 12.73
N SER A 126 8.70 -12.15 11.59
CA SER A 126 8.85 -11.44 10.31
C SER A 126 8.63 -12.41 9.15
N ALA A 127 8.24 -11.87 8.01
CA ALA A 127 8.00 -12.62 6.78
C ALA A 127 8.32 -11.77 5.56
N TRP A 128 8.71 -12.41 4.46
CA TRP A 128 8.88 -11.75 3.17
C TRP A 128 8.59 -12.70 2.02
N ILE A 129 8.05 -12.16 0.93
CA ILE A 129 7.68 -12.88 -0.29
C ILE A 129 8.15 -12.11 -1.53
N GLY A 130 8.39 -12.84 -2.62
CA GLY A 130 8.83 -12.26 -3.89
C GLY A 130 10.35 -12.29 -4.14
N SER A 131 10.92 -11.21 -4.68
CA SER A 131 12.31 -11.17 -5.19
C SER A 131 13.36 -11.28 -4.09
N GLN A 132 14.20 -12.31 -4.20
CA GLN A 132 15.34 -12.52 -3.31
C GLN A 132 16.41 -11.42 -3.47
N PRO A 133 16.82 -11.01 -4.70
CA PRO A 133 17.72 -9.87 -4.87
C PRO A 133 17.20 -8.58 -4.20
N ALA A 134 15.91 -8.27 -4.38
CA ALA A 134 15.27 -7.13 -3.75
C ALA A 134 15.29 -7.23 -2.22
N PHE A 135 14.97 -8.40 -1.66
CA PHE A 135 15.02 -8.62 -0.22
C PHE A 135 16.44 -8.51 0.34
N ASN A 136 17.47 -8.93 -0.40
CA ASN A 136 18.86 -8.78 0.04
C ASN A 136 19.24 -7.29 0.16
N LYS A 137 18.90 -6.48 -0.84
CA LYS A 137 19.10 -5.02 -0.81
C LYS A 137 18.34 -4.38 0.36
N TYR A 138 17.08 -4.75 0.54
CA TYR A 138 16.27 -4.32 1.68
C TYR A 138 16.97 -4.63 3.01
N GLN A 139 17.47 -5.86 3.19
CA GLN A 139 18.15 -6.26 4.43
C GLN A 139 19.40 -5.42 4.66
N THR A 140 20.22 -5.19 3.64
CA THR A 140 21.40 -4.32 3.76
C THR A 140 21.01 -2.92 4.23
N ALA A 141 20.07 -2.25 3.55
CA ALA A 141 19.64 -0.90 3.90
C ALA A 141 18.95 -0.83 5.28
N PHE A 142 18.24 -1.90 5.69
CA PHE A 142 17.57 -1.96 6.99
C PHE A 142 18.56 -2.02 8.18
N HIS A 143 19.69 -2.73 7.99
CA HIS A 143 20.72 -2.90 9.02
C HIS A 143 21.80 -1.80 8.98
N GLU A 144 21.83 -0.95 7.95
CA GLU A 144 22.65 0.26 7.91
C GLU A 144 22.12 1.36 8.83
N LEU A 145 20.81 1.40 9.07
CA LEU A 145 20.20 2.31 10.01
C LEU A 145 20.37 1.82 11.45
N GLU A 146 20.69 2.76 12.35
CA GLU A 146 20.80 2.48 13.78
C GLU A 146 19.48 1.95 14.36
N ASP A 147 19.58 1.07 15.36
CA ASP A 147 18.42 0.53 16.09
C ASP A 147 17.67 1.61 16.91
N SER A 148 18.23 2.81 17.03
CA SER A 148 17.60 3.98 17.66
C SER A 148 16.42 4.54 16.85
N PHE A 149 16.39 4.28 15.53
CA PHE A 149 15.28 4.67 14.67
C PHE A 149 14.07 3.74 14.87
N PRO A 150 12.84 4.28 14.95
CA PRO A 150 11.62 3.48 15.01
C PRO A 150 11.55 2.44 13.89
N LEU A 151 11.05 1.23 14.21
CA LEU A 151 11.01 0.11 13.28
C LEU A 151 10.37 0.48 11.93
N ASN A 152 9.22 1.16 11.97
CA ASN A 152 8.50 1.57 10.77
C ASN A 152 9.33 2.50 9.87
N GLN A 153 10.10 3.43 10.44
CA GLN A 153 10.98 4.33 9.69
C GLN A 153 12.11 3.56 9.02
N ARG A 154 12.71 2.60 9.75
CA ARG A 154 13.76 1.73 9.20
C ARG A 154 13.26 0.88 8.05
N MET A 155 12.09 0.26 8.22
CA MET A 155 11.45 -0.54 7.18
C MET A 155 11.11 0.31 5.95
N ARG A 156 10.55 1.51 6.16
CA ARG A 156 10.20 2.45 5.08
C ARG A 156 11.42 2.88 4.28
N HIS A 157 12.49 3.30 4.98
CA HIS A 157 13.74 3.70 4.34
C HIS A 157 14.34 2.53 3.54
N ALA A 158 14.47 1.37 4.16
CA ALA A 158 15.04 0.19 3.51
C ALA A 158 14.24 -0.26 2.28
N PHE A 159 12.92 -0.15 2.31
CA PHE A 159 12.08 -0.49 1.17
C PHE A 159 12.19 0.57 0.06
N ARG A 160 12.33 1.85 0.43
CA ARG A 160 12.55 2.95 -0.52
C ARG A 160 13.88 2.78 -1.28
N GLU A 161 14.94 2.40 -0.59
CA GLU A 161 16.25 2.07 -1.20
C GLU A 161 16.16 0.92 -2.21
N VAL A 162 15.17 0.03 -2.10
CA VAL A 162 14.93 -1.00 -3.13
C VAL A 162 14.17 -0.43 -4.33
N ILE A 163 13.18 0.42 -4.10
CA ILE A 163 12.38 1.04 -5.17
C ILE A 163 13.25 1.97 -6.03
N ASP A 164 14.15 2.72 -5.39
CA ASP A 164 15.01 3.69 -6.07
C ASP A 164 16.25 3.03 -6.71
N ASP A 165 16.46 1.71 -6.53
CA ASP A 165 17.55 0.95 -7.14
C ASP A 165 17.21 0.54 -8.58
N GLU A 166 17.78 1.26 -9.55
CA GLU A 166 17.56 1.02 -10.98
C GLU A 166 18.00 -0.39 -11.46
N VAL A 167 18.86 -1.09 -10.71
CA VAL A 167 19.29 -2.45 -11.04
C VAL A 167 18.18 -3.46 -10.72
N ILE A 168 17.36 -3.18 -9.70
CA ILE A 168 16.28 -4.07 -9.23
C ILE A 168 14.98 -3.72 -9.94
N SER A 169 14.92 -4.08 -11.23
CA SER A 169 13.75 -3.79 -12.07
C SER A 169 12.46 -4.52 -11.67
N GLU A 170 12.47 -5.47 -10.73
CA GLU A 170 11.31 -6.28 -10.39
C GLU A 170 10.36 -5.61 -9.36
N VAL A 171 10.82 -4.56 -8.67
CA VAL A 171 10.10 -3.82 -7.63
C VAL A 171 9.95 -2.37 -8.09
N GLY A 172 8.83 -1.72 -7.80
CA GLY A 172 8.70 -0.29 -8.06
C GLY A 172 7.27 0.22 -8.14
N HIS A 173 7.06 1.26 -8.95
CA HIS A 173 5.83 2.05 -8.99
C HIS A 173 5.57 2.72 -7.63
N PHE A 174 4.49 2.36 -6.95
CA PHE A 174 4.07 3.03 -5.72
C PHE A 174 4.43 2.21 -4.49
N HIS A 175 4.98 2.89 -3.50
CA HIS A 175 5.28 2.28 -2.20
C HIS A 175 4.03 2.28 -1.32
N ILE A 176 3.48 1.10 -1.05
CA ILE A 176 2.29 0.90 -0.20
C ILE A 176 2.71 0.39 1.17
N GLU A 177 2.24 1.09 2.19
CA GLU A 177 2.51 0.77 3.59
C GLU A 177 1.21 0.47 4.33
N VAL A 178 1.21 -0.62 5.09
CA VAL A 178 0.12 -0.99 5.99
C VAL A 178 0.68 -1.20 7.38
N TYR A 179 -0.05 -0.72 8.37
CA TYR A 179 0.31 -0.94 9.76
C TYR A 179 -0.92 -1.26 10.61
N LEU A 180 -0.68 -1.87 11.77
CA LEU A 180 -1.71 -2.16 12.76
C LEU A 180 -1.91 -0.94 13.67
N GLU A 181 -3.05 -0.28 13.56
CA GLU A 181 -3.41 0.92 14.31
C GLU A 181 -4.14 0.56 15.61
N HIS A 182 -3.66 1.11 16.73
CA HIS A 182 -4.20 0.86 18.07
C HIS A 182 -5.07 2.01 18.58
N HIS A 183 -5.05 3.20 17.96
CA HIS A 183 -5.77 4.36 18.47
C HIS A 183 -7.30 4.29 18.25
N PHE A 184 -7.77 3.58 17.23
CA PHE A 184 -9.22 3.39 17.00
C PHE A 184 -9.91 2.60 18.13
N ALA A 185 -9.12 1.81 18.84
CA ALA A 185 -9.51 0.97 19.96
C ALA A 185 -10.09 1.74 21.16
N ASN A 186 -9.87 3.05 21.25
CA ASN A 186 -10.30 3.87 22.39
C ASN A 186 -11.57 4.68 22.11
N THR A 187 -12.28 4.46 21.00
CA THR A 187 -13.41 5.31 20.62
C THR A 187 -14.75 4.92 21.24
N GLY A 188 -14.84 3.80 21.97
CA GLY A 188 -16.01 3.45 22.81
C GLY A 188 -17.35 3.33 22.07
N LEU A 189 -17.34 3.37 20.73
CA LEU A 189 -18.54 3.31 19.91
C LEU A 189 -18.96 1.84 19.75
N ILE A 190 -19.86 1.45 20.66
CA ILE A 190 -20.75 0.29 20.61
C ILE A 190 -20.07 -1.07 20.81
N GLY A 191 -19.81 -1.41 22.08
CA GLY A 191 -19.95 -2.78 22.59
C GLY A 191 -18.88 -3.83 22.24
N GLY A 192 -17.82 -3.47 21.53
CA GLY A 192 -16.63 -4.31 21.35
C GLY A 192 -15.43 -3.67 22.05
N GLY A 193 -14.54 -4.48 22.64
CA GLY A 193 -13.35 -4.00 23.33
C GLY A 193 -12.38 -3.25 22.41
N PRO A 194 -11.21 -2.89 22.94
CA PRO A 194 -10.29 -2.02 22.25
C PRO A 194 -9.51 -2.81 21.18
N ASP A 195 -10.09 -3.02 20.02
CA ASP A 195 -9.48 -3.79 18.93
C ASP A 195 -8.58 -2.94 18.02
N SER A 196 -7.44 -3.50 17.64
CA SER A 196 -6.49 -2.92 16.70
C SER A 196 -6.94 -3.17 15.27
N VAL A 197 -6.81 -2.18 14.39
CA VAL A 197 -7.24 -2.32 12.98
C VAL A 197 -6.09 -2.07 12.01
N PHE A 198 -5.98 -2.88 10.97
CA PHE A 198 -5.06 -2.60 9.87
C PHE A 198 -5.53 -1.36 9.12
N THR A 199 -4.58 -0.50 8.77
CA THR A 199 -4.83 0.72 8.00
C THR A 199 -3.69 0.97 7.03
N TYR A 200 -4.00 1.65 5.93
CA TYR A 200 -2.98 2.15 5.01
C TYR A 200 -2.35 3.43 5.59
N GLU A 201 -1.08 3.64 5.31
CA GLU A 201 -0.39 4.87 5.69
C GLU A 201 -0.83 6.05 4.82
N ILE A 202 -0.97 7.21 5.45
CA ILE A 202 -1.08 8.49 4.74
C ILE A 202 0.32 9.04 4.60
N LYS A 203 0.72 9.38 3.37
CA LYS A 203 2.01 10.03 3.12
C LYS A 203 1.95 10.90 1.90
N SER A 204 3.03 11.65 1.69
CA SER A 204 3.24 12.32 0.42
C SER A 204 4.72 12.27 0.06
N GLU A 205 5.00 12.08 -1.22
CA GLU A 205 6.35 11.97 -1.77
C GLU A 205 6.56 13.16 -2.71
N TRP A 206 7.66 13.91 -2.54
CA TRP A 206 7.89 15.18 -3.24
C TRP A 206 9.31 15.31 -3.71
N ASP A 207 9.44 15.72 -4.96
CA ASP A 207 10.67 16.22 -5.56
C ASP A 207 10.37 17.60 -6.14
N THR A 208 11.04 18.63 -5.63
CA THR A 208 10.87 20.00 -6.11
C THR A 208 11.57 20.24 -7.45
N GLY A 209 12.28 19.27 -7.99
CA GLY A 209 13.08 19.41 -9.20
C GLY A 209 14.26 20.36 -9.03
N ASN A 210 14.89 20.72 -10.14
CA ASN A 210 16.10 21.55 -10.19
C ASN A 210 15.79 23.05 -10.09
N GLN A 211 15.00 23.45 -9.10
CA GLN A 211 14.64 24.84 -8.87
C GLN A 211 15.74 25.61 -8.12
N VAL A 212 15.86 26.91 -8.42
CA VAL A 212 16.71 27.84 -7.67
C VAL A 212 15.83 28.72 -6.81
N PHE A 213 16.02 28.67 -5.50
CA PHE A 213 15.27 29.48 -4.54
C PHE A 213 16.05 30.73 -4.16
N HIS A 214 15.41 31.90 -4.26
CA HIS A 214 15.95 33.16 -3.75
C HIS A 214 15.31 33.51 -2.42
N ILE A 215 15.97 33.12 -1.32
CA ILE A 215 15.47 33.30 0.04
C ILE A 215 16.16 34.51 0.66
N LYS A 216 15.38 35.44 1.23
CA LYS A 216 15.93 36.57 1.98
C LYS A 216 16.39 36.11 3.37
N ALA A 217 17.56 36.56 3.77
CA ALA A 217 18.10 36.25 5.10
C ALA A 217 17.15 36.75 6.20
N ASN A 218 16.89 35.89 7.19
CA ASN A 218 16.00 36.15 8.34
C ASN A 218 14.52 36.39 8.02
N GLU A 219 14.05 36.09 6.80
CA GLU A 219 12.63 36.13 6.44
C GLU A 219 12.10 34.70 6.24
N PRO A 220 11.12 34.25 7.03
CA PRO A 220 10.44 32.97 6.78
C PRO A 220 9.85 32.98 5.36
N THR A 221 10.39 32.14 4.48
CA THR A 221 9.97 32.03 3.08
C THR A 221 9.53 30.60 2.84
N ALA A 222 8.29 30.42 2.39
CA ALA A 222 7.79 29.10 2.04
C ALA A 222 8.41 28.62 0.73
N ILE A 223 8.84 27.36 0.70
CA ILE A 223 9.46 26.74 -0.48
C ILE A 223 8.35 26.25 -1.41
N SER A 224 8.39 26.67 -2.67
CA SER A 224 7.44 26.18 -3.69
C SER A 224 7.71 24.72 -4.00
N MET A 225 6.64 23.95 -4.16
CA MET A 225 6.70 22.53 -4.53
C MET A 225 7.12 22.30 -5.99
N GLY A 226 7.21 23.37 -6.76
CA GLY A 226 7.69 23.35 -8.13
C GLY A 226 6.63 23.10 -9.17
N CYS A 227 7.12 22.86 -10.38
CA CYS A 227 6.30 22.56 -11.53
C CYS A 227 7.05 21.68 -12.52
N ALA A 228 6.30 21.03 -13.42
CA ALA A 228 6.84 20.10 -14.41
C ALA A 228 8.03 20.62 -15.23
N PRO A 229 8.09 21.90 -15.65
CA PRO A 229 9.28 22.47 -16.32
C PRO A 229 10.61 22.31 -15.57
N TYR A 230 10.58 22.24 -14.23
CA TYR A 230 11.79 22.04 -13.41
C TYR A 230 12.07 20.57 -13.11
N GLY A 231 11.26 19.65 -13.66
CA GLY A 231 11.30 18.23 -13.31
C GLY A 231 10.66 17.90 -11.97
N ALA A 232 9.89 18.82 -11.38
CA ALA A 232 9.21 18.57 -10.12
C ALA A 232 8.10 17.54 -10.27
N TYR A 233 7.97 16.64 -9.29
CA TYR A 233 6.86 15.71 -9.20
C TYR A 233 6.44 15.53 -7.74
N GLY A 234 5.22 15.04 -7.57
CA GLY A 234 4.69 14.76 -6.25
C GLY A 234 3.58 13.75 -6.31
N VAL A 235 3.40 13.02 -5.22
CA VAL A 235 2.32 12.06 -5.04
C VAL A 235 1.77 12.20 -3.64
N SER A 236 0.47 12.45 -3.52
CA SER A 236 -0.25 12.41 -2.25
C SER A 236 -1.01 11.10 -2.15
N TYR A 237 -0.81 10.37 -1.04
CA TYR A 237 -1.47 9.10 -0.74
C TYR A 237 -2.59 9.33 0.26
N PHE A 238 -3.77 8.79 -0.06
CA PHE A 238 -4.97 8.86 0.76
C PHE A 238 -5.40 7.46 1.15
N ARG A 239 -5.91 7.31 2.36
CA ARG A 239 -6.46 6.05 2.84
C ARG A 239 -7.97 6.12 2.97
N SER A 240 -8.61 4.97 2.77
CA SER A 240 -10.02 4.80 3.08
C SER A 240 -10.29 4.83 4.58
N LEU A 241 -11.35 5.55 4.97
CA LEU A 241 -11.96 5.51 6.29
C LEU A 241 -13.09 4.48 6.39
N SER A 242 -13.42 3.80 5.28
CA SER A 242 -14.47 2.78 5.25
C SER A 242 -13.97 1.45 5.80
N THR A 243 -14.72 0.88 6.75
CA THR A 243 -14.51 -0.49 7.26
C THR A 243 -14.99 -1.57 6.30
N LYS A 244 -15.63 -1.19 5.18
CA LYS A 244 -16.16 -2.11 4.16
C LYS A 244 -15.39 -2.07 2.86
N ARG A 245 -14.77 -0.94 2.54
CA ARG A 245 -14.07 -0.70 1.27
C ARG A 245 -12.70 -0.13 1.59
N HIS A 246 -11.74 -1.02 1.81
CA HIS A 246 -10.37 -0.62 2.09
C HIS A 246 -9.64 -0.34 0.78
N GLY A 247 -9.01 0.83 0.68
CA GLY A 247 -8.33 1.22 -0.53
C GLY A 247 -7.40 2.40 -0.29
N VAL A 248 -6.52 2.59 -1.27
CA VAL A 248 -5.58 3.70 -1.35
C VAL A 248 -5.92 4.52 -2.57
N ALA A 249 -6.04 5.83 -2.41
CA ALA A 249 -6.06 6.74 -3.53
C ALA A 249 -4.73 7.49 -3.62
N MET A 250 -4.33 7.85 -4.83
CA MET A 250 -3.12 8.60 -5.12
C MET A 250 -3.48 9.80 -5.99
N HIS A 251 -2.97 10.98 -5.65
CA HIS A 251 -3.13 12.19 -6.45
C HIS A 251 -1.77 12.68 -6.94
N PHE A 252 -1.71 13.02 -8.23
CA PHE A 252 -0.55 13.54 -8.92
C PHE A 252 -0.80 15.01 -9.24
N PRO A 253 -0.51 15.94 -8.32
CA PRO A 253 -0.84 17.36 -8.42
C PRO A 253 -0.29 18.04 -9.67
N HIS A 254 0.97 17.79 -10.01
CA HIS A 254 1.62 18.39 -11.17
C HIS A 254 1.05 17.88 -12.51
N ALA A 255 0.51 16.67 -12.52
CA ALA A 255 -0.09 16.05 -13.71
C ALA A 255 -1.62 16.10 -13.70
N ARG A 256 -2.23 16.62 -12.62
CA ARG A 256 -3.68 16.78 -12.41
C ARG A 256 -4.47 15.50 -12.66
N PHE A 257 -4.03 14.36 -12.12
CA PHE A 257 -4.81 13.13 -12.20
C PHE A 257 -4.77 12.36 -10.88
N GLY A 258 -5.69 11.41 -10.73
CA GLY A 258 -5.76 10.55 -9.57
C GLY A 258 -6.00 9.08 -9.91
N LEU A 259 -5.62 8.22 -8.97
CA LEU A 259 -5.83 6.77 -9.02
C LEU A 259 -6.55 6.33 -7.76
N LEU A 260 -7.46 5.36 -7.89
CA LEU A 260 -8.01 4.62 -6.76
C LEU A 260 -7.69 3.13 -6.93
N MET A 261 -6.98 2.58 -5.96
CA MET A 261 -6.73 1.15 -5.82
C MET A 261 -7.61 0.62 -4.68
N CYS A 262 -8.69 -0.07 -5.03
CA CYS A 262 -9.63 -0.63 -4.05
C CYS A 262 -10.12 -2.00 -4.55
N PRO A 263 -9.56 -3.12 -4.03
CA PRO A 263 -9.90 -4.47 -4.48
C PRO A 263 -11.39 -4.84 -4.36
N GLN A 264 -12.13 -4.18 -3.46
CA GLN A 264 -13.57 -4.34 -3.30
C GLN A 264 -14.39 -3.74 -4.46
N ILE A 265 -13.78 -2.86 -5.27
CA ILE A 265 -14.38 -2.30 -6.49
C ILE A 265 -13.77 -2.96 -7.72
N ASN A 266 -12.44 -2.97 -7.77
CA ASN A 266 -11.67 -3.54 -8.86
C ASN A 266 -10.33 -4.05 -8.33
N CYS A 267 -10.13 -5.37 -8.40
CA CYS A 267 -8.90 -6.02 -7.95
C CYS A 267 -7.89 -6.26 -9.07
N GLU A 268 -8.22 -5.90 -10.31
CA GLU A 268 -7.37 -6.18 -11.48
C GLU A 268 -6.67 -4.95 -12.02
N LYS A 269 -7.24 -3.76 -11.77
CA LYS A 269 -6.63 -2.50 -12.19
C LYS A 269 -7.07 -1.33 -11.32
N PRO A 270 -6.23 -0.28 -11.21
CA PRO A 270 -6.63 0.99 -10.62
C PRO A 270 -7.78 1.65 -11.41
N ILE A 271 -8.56 2.46 -10.70
CA ILE A 271 -9.57 3.33 -11.30
C ILE A 271 -8.92 4.70 -11.53
N PHE A 272 -9.03 5.21 -12.75
CA PHE A 272 -8.38 6.44 -13.19
C PHE A 272 -9.33 7.64 -13.15
N PHE A 273 -8.84 8.77 -12.66
CA PHE A 273 -9.54 10.06 -12.64
C PHE A 273 -8.69 11.10 -13.38
N ASN A 274 -9.23 11.64 -14.47
CA ASN A 274 -8.56 12.66 -15.30
C ASN A 274 -8.83 14.06 -14.79
N ASP A 275 -7.86 14.96 -14.96
CA ASP A 275 -7.96 16.40 -14.77
C ASP A 275 -8.65 16.81 -13.46
N CYS A 276 -8.11 16.33 -12.34
CA CYS A 276 -8.65 16.60 -11.02
C CYS A 276 -7.58 17.16 -10.06
N VAL A 277 -7.99 18.08 -9.18
CA VAL A 277 -7.25 18.38 -7.95
C VAL A 277 -7.61 17.39 -6.84
N ALA A 278 -6.88 17.42 -5.73
CA ALA A 278 -7.04 16.43 -4.66
C ALA A 278 -8.46 16.42 -4.07
N THR A 279 -9.08 17.58 -3.84
CA THR A 279 -10.45 17.65 -3.31
C THR A 279 -11.46 17.07 -4.28
N GLU A 280 -11.37 17.42 -5.56
CA GLU A 280 -12.22 16.88 -6.63
C GLU A 280 -12.06 15.36 -6.77
N LEU A 281 -10.84 14.83 -6.61
CA LEU A 281 -10.60 13.38 -6.59
C LEU A 281 -11.36 12.73 -5.44
N LEU A 282 -11.24 13.26 -4.21
CA LEU A 282 -11.89 12.66 -3.05
C LEU A 282 -13.42 12.76 -3.12
N ASP A 283 -13.94 13.85 -3.69
CA ASP A 283 -15.38 14.06 -3.93
C ASP A 283 -15.91 13.07 -4.96
N GLN A 284 -15.22 12.91 -6.11
CA GLN A 284 -15.59 11.92 -7.13
C GLN A 284 -15.58 10.48 -6.58
N ILE A 285 -14.59 10.14 -5.75
CA ILE A 285 -14.51 8.83 -5.09
C ILE A 285 -15.70 8.65 -4.12
N TRP A 286 -16.03 9.67 -3.34
CA TRP A 286 -17.15 9.63 -2.42
C TRP A 286 -18.49 9.50 -3.15
N GLU A 287 -18.76 10.34 -4.15
CA GLU A 287 -20.01 10.34 -4.90
C GLU A 287 -20.23 9.01 -5.64
N THR A 288 -19.21 8.54 -6.35
CA THR A 288 -19.31 7.34 -7.19
C THR A 288 -19.28 6.05 -6.38
N TYR A 289 -18.38 5.97 -5.39
CA TYR A 289 -18.08 4.72 -4.69
C TYR A 289 -18.41 4.75 -3.21
N GLN A 290 -18.91 5.86 -2.66
CA GLN A 290 -19.28 5.96 -1.24
C GLN A 290 -18.12 5.55 -0.31
N ILE A 291 -16.88 5.89 -0.72
CA ILE A 291 -15.67 5.67 0.08
C ILE A 291 -15.19 7.02 0.60
N SER A 292 -15.31 7.22 1.92
CA SER A 292 -14.70 8.37 2.58
C SER A 292 -13.19 8.14 2.65
N MET A 293 -12.42 9.15 2.27
CA MET A 293 -10.96 9.11 2.21
C MET A 293 -10.38 10.22 3.05
N GLU A 294 -9.17 10.01 3.56
CA GLU A 294 -8.36 11.06 4.18
C GLU A 294 -6.90 11.00 3.74
N GLY A 295 -6.25 12.16 3.69
CA GLY A 295 -4.83 12.23 3.36
C GLY A 295 -4.31 13.66 3.35
N VAL A 296 -2.99 13.80 3.23
CA VAL A 296 -2.33 15.09 3.11
C VAL A 296 -2.18 15.43 1.63
N ALA A 297 -2.74 16.57 1.24
CA ALA A 297 -2.76 17.04 -0.13
C ALA A 297 -2.15 18.43 -0.26
N VAL A 298 -1.72 18.73 -1.47
CA VAL A 298 -1.36 20.09 -1.88
C VAL A 298 -2.59 20.87 -2.24
N VAL A 299 -2.77 22.01 -1.57
CA VAL A 299 -3.89 22.92 -1.79
C VAL A 299 -3.45 24.26 -2.41
N SER A 300 -2.16 24.58 -2.33
CA SER A 300 -1.51 25.71 -3.02
C SER A 300 -0.02 25.41 -3.20
N GLU A 301 0.71 26.21 -3.98
CA GLU A 301 2.14 25.97 -4.30
C GLU A 301 3.07 25.78 -3.10
N THR A 302 2.65 26.20 -1.91
CA THR A 302 3.47 26.15 -0.69
C THR A 302 2.73 25.55 0.51
N GLU A 303 1.52 25.00 0.33
CA GLU A 303 0.68 24.54 1.43
C GLU A 303 0.24 23.08 1.28
N PHE A 304 0.52 22.33 2.35
CA PHE A 304 -0.04 21.02 2.61
C PHE A 304 -1.21 21.11 3.58
N ARG A 305 -2.26 20.36 3.29
CA ARG A 305 -3.43 20.27 4.16
C ARG A 305 -3.92 18.83 4.28
N LEU A 306 -4.26 18.45 5.50
CA LEU A 306 -5.05 17.24 5.73
C LEU A 306 -6.46 17.49 5.19
N ILE A 307 -6.86 16.76 4.17
CA ILE A 307 -8.20 16.82 3.59
C ILE A 307 -8.94 15.50 3.81
N ARG A 308 -10.27 15.58 3.87
CA ARG A 308 -11.17 14.43 4.07
C ARG A 308 -12.41 14.60 3.20
N SER A 309 -12.88 13.53 2.55
CA SER A 309 -14.20 13.53 1.89
C SER A 309 -15.32 13.09 2.83
N GLY A 310 -16.55 13.49 2.50
CA GLY A 310 -17.76 13.06 3.22
C GLY A 310 -18.00 13.75 4.57
N ARG A 311 -17.34 14.89 4.83
CA ARG A 311 -17.69 15.79 5.94
C ARG A 311 -18.46 17.00 5.38
N ASN A 312 -19.78 17.00 5.59
CA ASN A 312 -20.54 18.24 5.73
C ASN A 312 -20.31 18.80 7.14
#